data_AF-A0A235BN68-F1
#
_entry.id   AF-A0A235BN68-F1
#
_cell.length_a   1.000
_cell.length_b   1.000
_cell.length_c   1.000
_cell.angle_alpha   90.00
_cell.angle_beta   90.00
_cell.angle_gamma   90.00
#
_symmetry.space_group_name_H-M   'P 1'
#
loop_
_entity.id
_entity.type
_entity.pdbx_description
1 polymer ?
#
loop_
_entity_poly.entity_id
_entity_poly.type
_entity_poly.pdbx_seq_one_letter_code
_entity_poly.pdbx_strand_id
1 'polypeptide(L)'
;MNLKEEVKTISELANIRILEDEIEKLADEFGEILNYMDKIGTIPLHEVETRKGAKHYAPLRKDEPQIHRRIPLKPLEGKLYRVPKVI
;
A
#
# COMPACT_ATOMS: atom_id res chain seq x y z
N MET A 1 11.00 -20.14 -5.94
CA MET A 1 10.50 -18.99 -5.16
C MET A 1 9.93 -19.56 -3.86
N ASN A 2 10.39 -19.11 -2.70
CA ASN A 2 9.84 -19.57 -1.42
C ASN A 2 8.72 -18.63 -1.00
N LEU A 3 7.47 -18.96 -1.34
CA LEU A 3 6.31 -18.09 -1.12
C LEU A 3 6.12 -17.72 0.35
N LYS A 4 6.46 -18.61 1.29
CA LYS A 4 6.34 -18.33 2.73
C LYS A 4 7.31 -17.23 3.17
N GLU A 5 8.56 -17.27 2.69
CA GLU A 5 9.56 -16.23 2.96
C GLU A 5 9.16 -14.90 2.32
N GLU A 6 8.56 -14.93 1.14
CA GLU A 6 8.07 -13.72 0.47
C GLU A 6 6.86 -13.10 1.14
N VAL A 7 5.87 -13.90 1.54
CA VAL A 7 4.71 -13.42 2.32
C VAL A 7 5.18 -12.75 3.60
N LYS A 8 6.16 -13.35 4.29
CA LYS A 8 6.77 -12.74 5.49
C LYS A 8 7.44 -11.40 5.17
N THR A 9 8.26 -11.36 4.12
CA THR A 9 8.98 -10.15 3.70
C THR A 9 8.01 -9.02 3.31
N ILE A 10 6.98 -9.35 2.54
CA ILE A 10 5.94 -8.39 2.12
C ILE A 10 5.15 -7.88 3.32
N SER A 11 4.86 -8.76 4.30
CA SER A 11 4.16 -8.37 5.53
C SER A 11 4.96 -7.35 6.35
N GLU A 12 6.28 -7.53 6.44
CA GLU A 12 7.18 -6.59 7.10
C GLU A 12 7.23 -5.25 6.37
N LEU A 13 7.32 -5.26 5.04
CA LEU A 13 7.29 -4.04 4.22
C LEU A 13 5.97 -3.27 4.35
N ALA A 14 4.86 -3.99 4.46
CA ALA A 14 3.52 -3.42 4.62
C ALA A 14 3.19 -3.03 6.07
N ASN A 15 4.08 -3.33 7.04
CA ASN A 15 3.83 -3.17 8.47
C ASN A 15 2.56 -3.91 8.95
N ILE A 16 2.36 -5.13 8.44
CA ILE A 16 1.26 -6.03 8.81
C ILE A 16 1.85 -7.18 9.61
N ARG A 17 1.37 -7.36 10.84
CA ARG A 17 1.77 -8.51 11.66
C ARG A 17 0.88 -9.70 11.31
N ILE A 18 1.48 -10.73 10.73
CA ILE A 18 0.83 -12.00 10.39
C ILE A 18 1.30 -13.06 11.39
N LEU A 19 0.39 -13.92 11.86
CA LEU A 19 0.76 -15.03 12.74
C LEU A 19 1.36 -16.18 11.94
N GLU A 20 2.28 -16.94 12.53
CA GLU A 20 3.04 -17.97 11.82
C GLU A 20 2.14 -19.07 11.21
N ASP A 21 1.00 -19.37 11.86
CA ASP A 21 -0.02 -20.30 11.41
C ASP A 21 -0.85 -19.79 10.22
N GLU A 22 -0.92 -18.46 10.04
CA GLU A 22 -1.59 -17.84 8.90
C GLU A 22 -0.70 -17.74 7.66
N ILE A 23 0.64 -17.78 7.84
CA ILE A 23 1.61 -17.64 6.74
C ILE A 23 1.43 -18.73 5.69
N GLU A 24 1.16 -19.96 6.12
CA GLU A 24 1.02 -21.09 5.19
C GLU A 24 -0.20 -20.92 4.29
N LYS A 25 -1.35 -20.62 4.88
CA LYS A 25 -2.58 -20.35 4.13
C LYS A 25 -2.42 -19.15 3.18
N LEU A 26 -1.80 -18.08 3.66
CA LEU A 26 -1.59 -16.88 2.85
C LEU A 26 -0.60 -17.12 1.71
N ALA A 27 0.42 -17.97 1.90
CA ALA A 27 1.33 -18.34 0.84
C ALA A 27 0.63 -19.11 -0.29
N ASP A 28 -0.30 -20.00 0.05
CA ASP A 28 -1.11 -20.74 -0.93
C ASP A 28 -2.03 -19.78 -1.71
N GLU A 29 -2.78 -18.91 -1.00
CA GLU A 29 -3.65 -17.91 -1.61
C GLU A 29 -2.88 -16.92 -2.50
N PHE A 30 -1.69 -16.46 -2.05
CA PHE A 30 -0.82 -15.62 -2.86
C PHE A 30 -0.36 -16.32 -4.13
N GLY A 31 -0.01 -17.61 -4.02
CA GLY A 31 0.39 -18.42 -5.17
C GLY A 31 -0.71 -18.49 -6.23
N GLU A 32 -1.96 -18.70 -5.82
CA GLU A 32 -3.12 -18.71 -6.74
C GLU A 32 -3.32 -17.36 -7.44
N ILE A 33 -3.20 -16.26 -6.70
CA ILE A 33 -3.32 -14.90 -7.25
C ILE A 33 -2.21 -14.63 -8.28
N LEU A 34 -0.96 -14.93 -7.95
CA LEU A 34 0.18 -14.73 -8.85
C LEU A 34 0.03 -15.55 -10.13
N ASN A 35 -0.34 -16.83 -10.00
CA ASN A 35 -0.63 -17.70 -11.14
C ASN A 35 -1.76 -17.15 -12.01
N TYR A 36 -2.78 -16.54 -11.41
CA TYR A 36 -3.85 -15.88 -12.16
C TYR A 36 -3.35 -14.63 -12.89
N MET A 37 -2.48 -13.82 -12.27
CA MET A 37 -1.92 -12.60 -12.84
C MET A 37 -1.00 -12.86 -14.04
N ASP A 38 -0.31 -14.00 -14.09
CA ASP A 38 0.55 -14.38 -15.22
C ASP A 38 -0.20 -14.45 -16.56
N LYS A 39 -1.53 -14.60 -16.55
CA LYS A 39 -2.38 -14.49 -17.74
C LYS A 39 -2.31 -13.12 -18.41
N ILE A 40 -1.99 -12.06 -17.66
CA ILE A 40 -1.82 -10.71 -18.22
C ILE A 40 -0.49 -10.62 -18.99
N GLY A 41 0.53 -11.37 -18.56
CA GLY A 41 1.84 -11.41 -19.20
C GLY A 41 1.84 -12.03 -20.60
N THR A 42 0.79 -12.77 -20.97
CA THR A 42 0.64 -13.31 -22.33
C THR A 42 0.15 -12.29 -23.35
N ILE A 43 -0.26 -11.10 -22.91
CA ILE A 43 -0.75 -10.04 -23.79
C ILE A 43 0.46 -9.27 -24.33
N PRO A 44 0.61 -9.11 -25.65
CA PRO A 44 1.72 -8.35 -26.22
C PRO A 44 1.55 -6.84 -25.94
N LEU A 45 2.52 -6.21 -25.27
CA LEU A 45 2.47 -4.81 -24.81
C LEU A 45 3.49 -3.88 -25.49
N HIS A 46 4.07 -4.28 -26.63
CA HIS A 46 5.22 -3.61 -27.26
C HIS A 46 4.98 -2.16 -27.73
N GLU A 47 3.72 -1.75 -27.92
CA GLU A 47 3.37 -0.42 -28.47
C GLU A 47 2.25 0.29 -27.68
N VAL A 48 1.96 -0.16 -26.45
CA VAL A 48 0.84 0.38 -25.67
C VAL A 48 1.35 1.34 -24.61
N GLU A 49 0.88 2.59 -24.65
CA GLU A 49 1.14 3.54 -23.57
C GLU A 49 0.35 3.18 -22.30
N THR A 50 0.99 3.30 -21.13
CA THR A 50 0.31 3.11 -19.85
C THR A 50 -0.79 4.15 -19.68
N ARG A 51 -2.01 3.70 -19.33
CA ARG A 51 -3.12 4.61 -19.08
C ARG A 51 -2.88 5.43 -17.80
N LYS A 52 -2.50 6.69 -17.95
CA LYS A 52 -2.47 7.66 -16.84
C LYS A 52 -3.88 8.24 -16.64
N GLY A 53 -4.25 8.54 -15.38
CA GLY A 53 -5.53 9.20 -15.08
C GLY A 53 -5.67 10.51 -15.87
N ALA A 54 -6.91 10.92 -16.15
CA ALA A 54 -7.22 12.06 -17.02
C ALA A 54 -6.71 13.40 -16.45
N LYS A 55 -5.46 13.75 -16.71
CA LYS A 55 -4.93 15.10 -16.55
C LYS A 55 -3.92 15.39 -17.66
N HIS A 56 -4.32 16.24 -18.60
CA HIS A 56 -3.46 16.75 -19.67
C HIS A 56 -2.46 17.80 -19.16
N TYR A 57 -2.53 18.21 -17.89
CA TYR A 57 -1.69 19.22 -17.28
C TYR A 57 -1.48 18.96 -15.77
N ALA A 58 -0.37 19.45 -15.23
CA ALA A 58 -0.10 19.39 -13.80
C ALA A 58 -1.09 20.33 -13.06
N PRO A 59 -1.87 19.84 -12.08
CA PRO A 59 -2.76 20.69 -11.31
C PRO A 59 -1.94 21.64 -10.42
N LEU A 60 -2.06 22.95 -10.65
CA LEU A 60 -1.43 23.96 -9.80
C LEU A 60 -2.36 24.32 -8.64
N ARG A 61 -1.81 24.39 -7.42
CA ARG A 61 -2.51 24.89 -6.22
C ARG A 61 -2.24 26.38 -6.09
N LYS A 62 -3.30 27.18 -5.84
CA LYS A 62 -3.15 28.61 -5.51
C LYS A 62 -2.39 28.80 -4.20
N ASP A 63 -1.58 29.85 -4.12
CA ASP A 63 -0.87 30.25 -2.90
C ASP A 63 -1.75 31.10 -1.96
N GLU A 64 -2.88 30.50 -1.55
CA GLU A 64 -3.83 31.12 -0.63
C GLU A 64 -3.83 30.32 0.69
N PRO A 65 -3.90 30.98 1.86
CA PRO A 65 -3.94 30.29 3.14
C PRO A 65 -5.26 29.54 3.28
N GLN A 66 -5.19 28.21 3.46
CA GLN A 66 -6.35 27.41 3.84
C GLN A 66 -6.44 27.35 5.37
N ILE A 67 -7.46 28.02 5.94
CA ILE A 67 -7.77 27.91 7.36
C ILE A 67 -8.46 26.57 7.59
N HIS A 68 -7.67 25.52 7.81
CA HIS A 68 -8.19 24.24 8.26
C HIS A 68 -8.65 24.38 9.71
N ARG A 69 -9.96 24.50 9.94
CA ARG A 69 -10.58 24.21 11.24
C ARG A 69 -10.47 22.70 11.49
N ARG A 70 -9.25 22.20 11.74
CA ARG A 70 -9.06 20.80 12.15
C ARG A 70 -9.79 20.64 13.47
N ILE A 71 -10.86 19.84 13.47
CA ILE A 71 -11.27 19.10 14.66
C ILE A 71 -10.21 18.00 14.75
N PRO A 72 -9.19 18.11 15.60
CA PRO A 72 -8.27 17.00 15.77
C PRO A 72 -9.08 15.77 16.22
N LEU A 73 -8.77 14.60 15.66
CA LEU A 73 -9.17 13.32 16.27
C LEU A 73 -8.78 13.42 17.74
N LYS A 74 -9.76 13.29 18.65
CA LYS A 74 -9.60 13.59 20.08
C LYS A 74 -8.28 12.99 20.59
N PRO A 75 -7.28 13.80 20.95
CA PRO A 75 -6.04 13.28 21.51
C PRO A 75 -6.35 12.70 22.90
N LEU A 76 -5.73 11.55 23.23
CA LEU A 76 -6.01 10.85 24.48
C LEU A 76 -5.47 11.60 25.72
N GLU A 77 -4.56 12.56 25.55
CA GLU A 77 -3.97 13.40 26.61
C GLU A 77 -3.29 14.63 25.96
N GLY A 78 -3.73 15.84 26.31
CA GLY A 78 -3.12 17.08 25.82
C GLY A 78 -3.20 17.28 24.29
N LYS A 79 -2.62 18.37 23.78
CA LYS A 79 -2.71 18.76 22.36
C LYS A 79 -1.92 17.84 21.38
N LEU A 80 -1.51 16.64 21.80
CA LEU A 80 -0.53 15.80 21.10
C LEU A 80 -0.99 14.35 20.96
N TYR A 81 -0.45 13.65 19.95
CA TYR A 81 -0.64 12.20 19.80
C TYR A 81 0.45 11.45 20.58
N ARG A 82 0.04 10.44 21.34
CA ARG A 82 0.95 9.56 22.09
C ARG A 82 1.32 8.37 21.23
N VAL A 83 2.61 8.20 20.94
CA VAL A 83 3.18 7.08 20.19
C VAL A 83 4.43 6.55 20.92
N PRO A 84 4.77 5.25 20.79
CA PRO A 84 6.02 4.73 21.34
C PRO A 84 7.23 5.41 20.67
N LYS A 85 8.28 5.65 21.45
CA LYS A 85 9.53 6.23 20.95
C LYS A 85 10.25 5.20 20.08
N VAL A 86 10.58 5.56 18.84
CA VAL A 86 11.47 4.77 17.98
C VAL A 86 12.90 4.95 18.48
N ILE A 87 13.62 3.84 18.69
CA ILE A 87 15.04 3.79 19.12
C ILE A 87 15.92 3.61 17.90
#